data_AF-A0A850JNI6-F1
#
_entry.id   AF-A0A850JNI6-F1
#
_cell.length_a   1.000
_cell.length_b   1.000
_cell.length_c   1.000
_cell.angle_alpha   90.00
_cell.angle_beta   90.00
_cell.angle_gamma   90.00
#
_symmetry.space_group_name_H-M   'P 1'
#
loop_
_entity.id
_entity.type
_entity.pdbx_description
1 polymer ?
#
loop_
_entity_poly.entity_id
_entity_poly.type
_entity_poly.pdbx_seq_one_letter_code
_entity_poly.pdbx_strand_id
1 'polypeptide(L)'
;MSFDELVTRLVEAGRAAFAEARETNSGESFYSFALFTDPFAAYILPTCSSEEGLLRVAERYVGEFGGTVEEQAASLRWSPVDSPYHMLGRTTSPVFSKC
;
A
#
# COMPACT_ATOMS: atom_id res chain seq x y z
N MET A 1 -19.78 -2.79 -18.61
CA MET A 1 -19.72 -2.72 -17.15
C MET A 1 -20.36 -1.42 -16.73
N SER A 2 -21.41 -1.47 -15.91
CA SER A 2 -22.03 -0.28 -15.34
C SER A 2 -21.13 0.31 -14.24
N PHE A 3 -21.45 1.53 -13.81
CA PHE A 3 -20.77 2.15 -12.67
C PHE A 3 -20.96 1.32 -11.39
N ASP A 4 -22.18 0.83 -11.14
CA ASP A 4 -22.48 0.01 -9.97
C ASP A 4 -21.70 -1.31 -9.98
N GLU A 5 -21.59 -1.96 -11.15
CA GLU A 5 -20.78 -3.16 -11.31
C GLU A 5 -19.29 -2.90 -11.04
N LEU A 6 -18.77 -1.75 -11.47
CA LEU A 6 -17.39 -1.35 -11.17
C LEU A 6 -17.19 -1.12 -9.67
N VAL A 7 -18.10 -0.38 -9.02
CA VAL A 7 -18.05 -0.11 -7.58
C VAL A 7 -18.06 -1.41 -6.79
N THR A 8 -18.97 -2.34 -7.10
CA THR A 8 -19.02 -3.65 -6.44
C THR A 8 -17.70 -4.40 -6.57
N ARG A 9 -17.14 -4.47 -7.78
CA ARG A 9 -15.87 -5.16 -8.02
C ARG A 9 -14.70 -4.52 -7.29
N LEU A 10 -14.65 -3.18 -7.21
CA LEU A 10 -13.60 -2.47 -6.46
C LEU A 10 -13.71 -2.75 -4.95
N VAL A 11 -14.93 -2.77 -4.41
CA VAL A 11 -15.15 -3.09 -2.98
C VAL A 11 -14.73 -4.52 -2.68
N GLU A 12 -15.09 -5.48 -3.52
CA GLU A 12 -14.71 -6.89 -3.36
C GLU A 12 -13.21 -7.08 -3.45
N ALA A 13 -12.57 -6.52 -4.49
CA ALA A 13 -11.12 -6.60 -4.69
C ALA A 13 -10.34 -5.94 -3.53
N GLY A 14 -10.77 -4.75 -3.09
CA GLY A 14 -10.15 -4.06 -1.96
C GLY A 14 -10.26 -4.86 -0.67
N ARG A 15 -11.45 -5.40 -0.34
CA ARG A 15 -11.65 -6.24 0.84
C ARG A 15 -10.77 -7.48 0.82
N ALA A 16 -10.67 -8.16 -0.32
CA ALA A 16 -9.83 -9.35 -0.47
C ALA A 16 -8.34 -9.00 -0.25
N ALA A 17 -7.85 -7.94 -0.89
CA ALA A 17 -6.45 -7.51 -0.75
C ALA A 17 -6.12 -7.08 0.70
N PHE A 18 -7.02 -6.37 1.37
CA PHE A 18 -6.80 -5.93 2.75
C PHE A 18 -6.89 -7.08 3.76
N ALA A 19 -7.75 -8.07 3.53
CA ALA A 19 -7.77 -9.29 4.33
C ALA A 19 -6.44 -10.05 4.19
N GLU A 20 -5.97 -10.24 2.96
CA GLU A 20 -4.68 -10.87 2.67
C GLU A 20 -3.51 -10.13 3.34
N ALA A 21 -3.53 -8.79 3.32
CA ALA A 21 -2.52 -7.96 4.00
C ALA A 21 -2.46 -8.25 5.50
N ARG A 22 -3.63 -8.27 6.15
CA ARG A 22 -3.76 -8.49 7.59
C ARG A 22 -3.42 -9.91 7.99
N GLU A 23 -3.80 -10.90 7.19
CA GLU A 23 -3.50 -12.30 7.45
C GLU A 23 -1.98 -12.57 7.31
N THR A 24 -1.38 -12.08 6.23
CA THR A 24 0.05 -12.25 5.97
C THR A 24 0.93 -11.51 6.98
N ASN A 25 0.46 -10.37 7.50
CA ASN A 25 1.19 -9.50 8.42
C ASN A 25 0.44 -9.36 9.76
N SER A 26 -0.03 -10.49 10.32
CA SER A 26 -0.89 -10.52 11.51
C SER A 26 -0.27 -9.95 12.79
N GLY A 27 1.05 -9.76 12.81
CA GLY A 27 1.78 -9.10 13.89
C GLY A 27 1.86 -7.57 13.77
N GLU A 28 1.30 -6.98 12.72
CA GLU A 28 1.44 -5.55 12.44
C GLU A 28 0.20 -4.73 12.78
N SER A 29 0.47 -3.46 13.10
CA SER A 29 -0.51 -2.45 13.47
C SER A 29 -0.82 -1.57 12.27
N PHE A 30 -1.86 -1.94 11.50
CA PHE A 30 -2.31 -1.18 10.34
C PHE A 30 -3.05 0.10 10.74
N TYR A 31 -2.65 1.24 10.18
CA TYR A 31 -3.29 2.55 10.40
C TYR A 31 -4.01 3.11 9.17
N SER A 32 -3.80 2.53 7.99
CA SER A 32 -4.43 2.99 6.74
C SER A 32 -4.81 1.84 5.83
N PHE A 33 -5.98 1.94 5.20
CA PHE A 33 -6.45 1.10 4.10
C PHE A 33 -7.18 2.01 3.10
N ALA A 34 -6.68 2.11 1.88
CA ALA A 34 -7.15 3.05 0.88
C ALA A 34 -7.08 2.48 -0.55
N LEU A 35 -7.87 3.06 -1.44
CA LEU A 35 -7.69 2.92 -2.88
C LEU A 35 -6.87 4.11 -3.37
N PHE A 36 -5.70 3.82 -3.93
CA PHE A 36 -4.81 4.81 -4.50
C PHE A 36 -4.98 4.88 -6.02
N THR A 37 -4.86 6.09 -6.55
CA THR A 37 -4.87 6.37 -7.99
C THR A 37 -3.89 7.49 -8.29
N ASP A 38 -3.42 7.58 -9.53
CA ASP A 38 -2.59 8.70 -9.97
C ASP A 38 -3.43 9.93 -10.32
N PRO A 39 -2.81 11.11 -10.54
CA PRO A 39 -3.53 12.33 -10.93
C PRO A 39 -4.34 12.22 -12.24
N PHE A 40 -4.08 11.20 -13.06
CA PHE A 40 -4.77 10.95 -14.33
C PHE A 40 -5.84 9.86 -14.21
N ALA A 41 -6.06 9.32 -13.00
CA ALA A 41 -6.93 8.19 -12.73
C ALA A 41 -6.62 6.95 -13.60
N ALA A 42 -5.36 6.75 -14.00
CA ALA A 42 -4.99 5.70 -14.94
C ALA A 42 -5.11 4.28 -14.35
N TYR A 43 -5.11 4.15 -13.02
CA TYR A 43 -5.27 2.90 -12.30
C TYR A 43 -5.87 3.11 -10.91
N ILE A 44 -6.47 2.06 -10.34
CA ILE A 44 -6.93 2.05 -8.95
C ILE A 44 -6.30 0.84 -8.27
N LEU A 45 -5.51 1.07 -7.21
CA LEU A 45 -4.79 0.03 -6.49
C LEU A 45 -5.15 0.05 -5.01
N PRO A 46 -5.45 -1.09 -4.38
CA PRO A 46 -5.52 -1.16 -2.94
C PRO A 46 -4.12 -0.92 -2.35
N THR A 47 -4.06 -0.07 -1.33
CA THR A 47 -2.83 0.24 -0.59
C THR A 47 -3.20 0.31 0.89
N CYS A 48 -2.37 -0.25 1.74
CA CYS A 48 -2.50 -0.10 3.18
C CYS A 48 -1.15 0.28 3.79
N SER A 49 -1.15 0.68 5.05
CA SER A 49 0.08 1.04 5.75
C SER A 49 0.00 0.61 7.21
N SER A 50 1.13 0.15 7.75
CA SER A 50 1.31 -0.25 9.14
C SER A 50 2.46 0.51 9.79
N GLU A 51 2.47 0.56 11.13
CA GLU A 51 3.54 1.21 11.88
C GLU A 51 4.88 0.50 11.65
N GLU A 52 4.89 -0.82 11.66
CA GLU A 52 6.08 -1.65 11.49
C GLU A 52 6.61 -1.54 10.05
N GLY A 53 5.71 -1.53 9.07
CA GLY A 53 6.06 -1.28 7.67
C GLY A 53 6.66 0.09 7.45
N LEU A 54 6.08 1.13 8.06
CA LEU A 54 6.60 2.50 7.99
C LEU A 54 8.03 2.59 8.54
N LEU A 55 8.29 1.98 9.71
CA LEU A 55 9.61 2.01 10.32
C LEU A 55 10.66 1.30 9.46
N ARG A 56 10.34 0.15 8.87
CA ARG A 56 11.26 -0.55 7.95
C ARG A 56 11.63 0.30 6.73
N VAL A 57 10.65 1.00 6.15
CA VAL A 57 10.89 1.89 5.00
C VAL A 57 11.70 3.11 5.43
N ALA A 58 11.38 3.71 6.59
CA ALA A 58 12.13 4.83 7.14
C ALA A 58 13.61 4.48 7.41
N GLU A 59 13.89 3.29 7.96
CA GLU A 59 15.26 2.78 8.15
C GLU A 59 16.02 2.67 6.82
N ARG A 60 15.37 2.15 5.77
CA ARG A 60 15.95 2.12 4.41
C ARG A 60 16.28 3.54 3.92
N TYR A 61 15.34 4.46 4.07
CA TYR A 61 15.50 5.85 3.65
C TYR A 61 16.62 6.59 4.40
N VAL A 62 16.82 6.30 5.69
CA VAL A 62 17.99 6.81 6.44
C VAL A 62 19.29 6.32 5.81
N GLY A 63 19.36 5.06 5.38
CA GLY A 63 20.53 4.50 4.70
C GLY A 63 20.83 5.15 3.33
N GLU A 64 19.78 5.55 2.60
CA GLU A 64 19.92 6.12 1.25
C GLU A 64 20.10 7.65 1.25
N PHE A 65 19.42 8.35 2.15
CA PHE A 65 19.29 9.81 2.13
C PHE A 65 19.77 10.50 3.41
N GLY A 66 20.09 9.75 4.47
CA GLY A 66 20.47 10.28 5.78
C GLY A 66 19.28 10.76 6.62
N GLY A 67 19.58 11.50 7.69
CA GLY A 67 18.60 11.94 8.71
C GLY A 67 18.33 10.90 9.78
N THR A 68 17.26 11.08 10.55
CA THR A 68 16.81 10.08 11.55
C THR A 68 15.62 9.26 11.06
N VAL A 69 15.39 8.10 11.69
CA VAL A 69 14.24 7.24 11.37
C VAL A 69 12.93 7.97 11.64
N GLU A 70 12.86 8.76 12.71
CA GLU A 70 11.67 9.54 13.08
C GLU A 70 11.35 10.61 12.02
N GLU A 71 12.36 11.31 11.51
CA GLU A 71 12.21 12.30 10.44
C GLU A 71 11.68 11.65 9.15
N GLN A 72 12.30 10.54 8.75
CA GLN A 72 11.89 9.80 7.55
C GLN A 72 10.47 9.22 7.73
N ALA A 73 10.18 8.58 8.86
CA ALA A 73 8.87 8.02 9.15
C ALA A 73 7.77 9.10 9.16
N ALA A 74 8.04 10.28 9.73
CA ALA A 74 7.10 11.39 9.73
C ALA A 74 6.78 11.88 8.31
N SER A 75 7.80 11.96 7.44
CA SER A 75 7.63 12.39 6.04
C SER A 75 6.90 11.35 5.18
N LEU A 76 7.13 10.06 5.44
CA LEU A 76 6.63 8.95 4.62
C LEU A 76 5.27 8.40 5.09
N ARG A 77 4.79 8.76 6.28
CA ARG A 77 3.60 8.17 6.91
C ARG A 77 2.35 8.14 6.02
N TRP A 78 2.20 9.14 5.16
CA TRP A 78 1.04 9.23 4.26
C TRP A 78 1.42 9.08 2.78
N SER A 79 2.63 8.62 2.49
CA SER A 79 3.04 8.29 1.12
C SER A 79 2.55 6.89 0.76
N PRO A 80 1.55 6.75 -0.13
CA PRO A 80 1.00 5.43 -0.47
C PRO A 80 1.99 4.60 -1.28
N VAL A 81 2.78 5.27 -2.13
CA VAL A 81 3.77 4.62 -3.02
C VAL A 81 4.98 4.08 -2.26
N ASP A 82 5.29 4.65 -1.10
CA ASP A 82 6.37 4.19 -0.23
C ASP A 82 5.92 3.11 0.76
N SER A 83 4.60 2.85 0.86
CA SER A 83 4.14 1.75 1.68
C SER A 83 4.69 0.42 1.15
N PRO A 84 5.21 -0.47 2.01
CA PRO A 84 5.63 -1.81 1.59
C PRO A 84 4.47 -2.67 1.08
N TYR A 85 3.23 -2.18 1.27
CA TYR A 85 1.98 -2.83 0.86
C TYR A 85 1.27 -2.08 -0.27
N HIS A 86 2.01 -1.25 -1.01
CA HIS A 86 1.54 -0.70 -2.25
C HIS A 86 1.33 -1.83 -3.30
N MET A 87 0.27 -1.73 -4.10
CA MET A 87 -0.09 -2.72 -5.13
C MET A 87 -0.45 -4.13 -4.62
N LEU A 88 -0.97 -4.25 -3.41
CA LEU A 88 -1.41 -5.54 -2.89
C LEU A 88 -2.54 -6.18 -3.72
N GLY A 89 -2.62 -7.50 -3.66
CA GLY A 89 -3.63 -8.31 -4.33
C GLY A 89 -3.00 -9.24 -5.36
N ARG A 90 -3.55 -10.46 -5.49
CA ARG A 90 -3.13 -11.44 -6.48
C ARG A 90 -3.20 -10.86 -7.89
N THR A 91 -2.06 -10.41 -8.40
CA THR A 91 -1.83 -10.30 -9.84
C THR A 91 -1.95 -11.69 -10.44
N THR A 92 -3.05 -11.96 -11.13
CA THR A 92 -3.09 -13.00 -12.16
C THR A 92 -2.28 -12.61 -13.41
N SER A 93 -1.51 -11.52 -13.36
CA SER A 93 -0.68 -11.02 -14.47
C SER A 93 0.76 -10.78 -14.01
N PRO A 94 1.77 -11.44 -14.62
CA PRO A 94 3.16 -11.48 -14.16
C PRO A 94 3.96 -10.18 -14.37
N VAL A 95 3.31 -9.02 -14.44
CA VAL A 95 3.92 -7.79 -15.00
C VAL A 95 4.68 -6.95 -13.97
N PHE A 96 4.44 -7.08 -12.66
CA PHE A 96 4.94 -6.09 -11.68
C PHE A 96 5.78 -6.67 -10.53
N SER A 97 6.60 -7.70 -10.81
CA SER A 97 7.51 -8.31 -9.80
C SER A 97 8.81 -7.53 -9.53
N LYS A 98 9.06 -6.38 -10.15
CA LYS A 98 10.30 -5.62 -9.95
C LYS A 98 10.08 -4.12 -10.12
N CYS A 99 9.76 -3.46 -9.02
CA CYS A 99 10.18 -2.09 -8.75
C CYS A 99 10.84 -2.11 -7.37
#